data_AF-A0A952WQZ0-F1
#
_entry.id   AF-A0A952WQZ0-F1
#
_cell.length_a   1.000
_cell.length_b   1.000
_cell.length_c   1.000
_cell.angle_alpha   90.00
_cell.angle_beta   90.00
_cell.angle_gamma   90.00
#
_symmetry.space_group_name_H-M   'P 1'
#
loop_
_entity.id
_entity.type
_entity.pdbx_description
1 polymer ?
#
loop_
_entity_poly.entity_id
_entity_poly.type
_entity_poly.pdbx_seq_one_letter_code
_entity_poly.pdbx_strand_id
1 'polypeptide(L)'
;MRHPIKSMPGRLIRFASGGVAALLCLAGIGKLLDAAAAIDDFAAFPVMPMPAWLVPPLVVAVSVMEVIAGAVWFDPRRRLLAELAMIVLLGAFIAVLAVQLTSSNPPRCGCFGLLQRYLAFQADADSAIGRSACMLAVVSLAAWSRMPSRNPQTTSHGVPHSRRAFTLVEVLAVIALVGVLLALLVPALSHARAAAKATITASRLRQNGSIFLIYAGDHRGYWPCPIDPRGEVYQFSVPEIDFVHRSRTYFSISSYYWTLALASSYYGGKAFDPVWCAAEAPIPHRWVFEYPCVYIARPEYWAPTTREGKNQYGGTRVDEVRYPTKKTLLASTWHVYRRSILCHNPVTHISRCDMGPAPIPAVMPDGSFHTTRYSDVLPGYHNGDGERTDGFTHFMDYPPTGHTIHGVHGRDIQ
;
A
#
# COMPACT_ATOMS: atom_id res chain seq x y z
N MET A 1 2.46 54.79 -32.45
CA MET A 1 2.22 55.31 -31.08
C MET A 1 2.04 54.13 -30.14
N ARG A 2 2.96 53.94 -29.20
CA ARG A 2 3.05 52.78 -28.29
C ARG A 2 2.07 52.95 -27.13
N HIS A 3 1.07 52.07 -27.03
CA HIS A 3 0.12 52.04 -25.91
C HIS A 3 0.79 51.50 -24.63
N PRO A 4 0.58 52.11 -23.44
CA PRO A 4 0.99 51.52 -22.18
C PRO A 4 -0.08 50.54 -21.69
N ILE A 5 0.25 49.25 -21.72
CA ILE A 5 -0.49 48.15 -21.12
C ILE A 5 -0.44 48.33 -19.59
N LYS A 6 -1.47 48.90 -18.96
CA LYS A 6 -1.57 49.03 -17.49
C LYS A 6 -1.93 47.67 -16.84
N SER A 7 -0.88 46.92 -16.50
CA SER A 7 -0.65 46.13 -15.25
C SER A 7 -1.74 45.27 -14.58
N MET A 8 -2.84 44.86 -15.25
CA MET A 8 -3.74 43.82 -14.71
C MET A 8 -3.10 42.46 -14.35
N PRO A 9 -2.03 41.94 -15.00
CA PRO A 9 -1.44 40.65 -14.59
C PRO A 9 -0.88 40.66 -13.16
N GLY A 10 -0.42 41.83 -12.66
CA GLY A 10 0.26 41.91 -11.38
C GLY A 10 -0.64 41.67 -10.15
N ARG A 11 -1.95 41.95 -10.21
CA ARG A 11 -2.85 41.66 -9.06
C ARG A 11 -3.18 40.18 -8.97
N LEU A 12 -3.44 39.53 -10.11
CA LEU A 12 -3.77 38.11 -10.16
C LEU A 12 -2.57 37.25 -9.74
N ILE A 13 -1.37 37.57 -10.23
CA ILE A 13 -0.14 36.86 -9.87
C ILE A 13 0.16 37.01 -8.36
N ARG A 14 -0.05 38.20 -7.78
CA ARG A 14 0.08 38.42 -6.33
C ARG A 14 -0.99 37.72 -5.51
N PHE A 15 -2.17 37.45 -6.06
CA PHE A 15 -3.19 36.64 -5.40
C PHE A 15 -2.82 35.15 -5.46
N ALA A 16 -2.36 34.68 -6.63
CA ALA A 16 -1.92 33.31 -6.84
C ALA A 16 -0.72 32.94 -5.94
N SER A 17 0.23 33.85 -5.69
CA SER A 17 1.32 33.60 -4.73
C SER A 17 0.84 33.41 -3.29
N GLY A 18 -0.32 33.96 -2.93
CA GLY A 18 -0.99 33.67 -1.66
C GLY A 18 -1.54 32.25 -1.57
N GLY A 19 -2.07 31.74 -2.68
CA GLY A 19 -2.45 30.33 -2.79
C GLY A 19 -1.27 29.39 -2.60
N VAL A 20 -0.13 29.71 -3.21
CA VAL A 20 1.13 28.95 -3.02
C VAL A 20 1.59 29.03 -1.55
N ALA A 21 1.55 30.20 -0.92
CA ALA A 21 1.93 30.37 0.48
C ALA A 21 1.04 29.54 1.44
N ALA A 22 -0.28 29.53 1.21
CA ALA A 22 -1.20 28.71 1.99
C ALA A 22 -0.94 27.21 1.81
N LEU A 23 -0.70 26.75 0.57
CA LEU A 23 -0.37 25.36 0.28
C LEU A 23 0.94 24.93 0.95
N LEU A 24 1.98 25.76 0.88
CA LEU A 24 3.27 25.46 1.49
C LEU A 24 3.16 25.40 3.03
N CYS A 25 2.37 26.30 3.63
CA CYS A 25 2.08 26.31 5.06
C CYS A 25 1.36 25.02 5.50
N LEU A 26 0.29 24.65 4.79
CA LEU A 26 -0.46 23.43 5.08
C LEU A 26 0.38 22.16 4.88
N ALA A 27 1.24 22.13 3.85
CA ALA A 27 2.17 21.04 3.60
C ALA A 27 3.17 20.88 4.76
N GLY A 28 3.76 21.98 5.23
CA GLY A 28 4.67 21.96 6.37
C GLY A 28 3.98 21.51 7.67
N ILE A 29 2.75 21.96 7.93
CA ILE A 29 1.94 21.49 9.07
C ILE A 29 1.66 19.99 8.96
N GLY A 30 1.27 19.51 7.77
CA GLY A 30 1.02 18.09 7.52
C GLY A 30 2.22 17.21 7.83
N LYS A 31 3.42 17.63 7.39
CA LYS A 31 4.68 16.93 7.68
C LYS A 31 5.02 16.93 9.18
N LEU A 32 4.68 17.99 9.91
CA LEU A 32 4.91 18.05 11.36
C LEU A 32 3.92 17.19 12.16
N LEU A 33 2.67 17.06 11.68
CA LEU A 33 1.66 16.21 12.32
C LEU A 33 1.96 14.72 12.17
N ASP A 34 2.55 14.32 11.04
CA ASP A 34 3.03 12.95 10.79
C ASP A 34 4.53 12.93 10.45
N ALA A 35 5.33 13.36 11.44
CA ALA A 35 6.77 13.43 11.29
C ALA A 35 7.41 12.06 11.01
N ALA A 36 6.81 10.97 11.51
CA ALA A 36 7.30 9.62 11.28
C ALA A 36 7.19 9.23 9.80
N ALA A 37 6.01 9.40 9.18
CA ALA A 37 5.83 9.14 7.75
C ALA A 37 6.71 10.07 6.90
N ALA A 38 6.83 11.35 7.27
CA ALA A 38 7.69 12.29 6.56
C ALA A 38 9.17 11.92 6.61
N ILE A 39 9.64 11.39 7.74
CA ILE A 39 11.02 10.87 7.89
C ILE A 39 11.22 9.62 7.04
N ASP A 40 10.27 8.70 7.03
CA ASP A 40 10.34 7.47 6.21
C ASP A 40 10.38 7.80 4.71
N ASP A 41 9.55 8.74 4.25
CA ASP A 41 9.57 9.23 2.87
C ASP A 41 10.91 9.91 2.54
N PHE A 42 11.48 10.69 3.46
CA PHE A 42 12.78 11.36 3.27
C PHE A 42 13.98 10.40 3.33
N ALA A 43 13.88 9.33 4.11
CA ALA A 43 14.89 8.28 4.20
C ALA A 43 14.87 7.35 2.97
N ALA A 44 13.75 7.29 2.25
CA ALA A 44 13.60 6.51 1.04
C ALA A 44 14.34 7.11 -0.19
N PHE A 45 14.99 8.29 -0.07
CA PHE A 45 15.77 8.92 -1.14
C PHE A 45 17.20 8.34 -1.25
N PRO A 46 17.54 7.59 -2.32
CA PRO A 46 18.79 6.84 -2.38
C PRO A 46 20.03 7.65 -2.81
N VAL A 47 19.91 8.92 -3.22
CA VAL A 47 21.03 9.66 -3.87
C VAL A 47 21.91 10.44 -2.90
N MET A 48 21.46 10.63 -1.66
CA MET A 48 22.34 11.02 -0.57
C MET A 48 22.15 10.05 0.59
N PRO A 49 23.11 9.15 0.88
CA PRO A 49 23.12 8.41 2.13
C PRO A 49 23.40 9.41 3.25
N MET A 50 22.37 10.15 3.65
CA MET A 50 22.43 10.97 4.85
C MET A 50 22.54 10.03 6.04
N PRO A 51 23.40 10.34 7.02
CA PRO A 51 23.44 9.57 8.24
C PRO A 51 22.04 9.51 8.86
N ALA A 52 21.61 8.35 9.34
CA ALA A 52 20.27 8.16 9.90
C ALA A 52 19.93 9.16 11.03
N TRP A 53 20.95 9.66 11.75
CA TRP A 53 20.80 10.67 12.79
C TRP A 53 20.49 12.09 12.26
N LEU A 54 20.79 12.38 11.00
CA LEU A 54 20.63 13.70 10.38
C LEU A 54 19.26 13.89 9.72
N VAL A 55 18.60 12.81 9.31
CA VAL A 55 17.31 12.87 8.59
C VAL A 55 16.18 13.47 9.46
N PRO A 56 15.95 13.02 10.72
CA PRO A 56 14.89 13.58 11.56
C PRO A 56 14.99 15.11 11.79
N PRO A 57 16.14 15.68 12.22
CA PRO A 57 16.23 17.11 12.45
C PRO A 57 16.09 17.93 11.15
N LEU A 58 16.55 17.40 10.01
CA LEU A 58 16.44 18.07 8.72
C LEU A 58 14.98 18.15 8.23
N VAL A 59 14.22 17.07 8.34
CA VAL A 59 12.79 17.03 7.96
C VAL A 59 11.99 18.02 8.80
N VAL A 60 12.24 18.06 10.11
CA VAL A 60 11.60 19.03 11.00
C VAL A 60 12.00 20.46 10.63
N ALA A 61 13.28 20.73 10.40
CA ALA A 61 13.76 22.06 10.04
C ALA A 61 13.15 22.57 8.72
N VAL A 62 13.12 21.74 7.68
CA VAL A 62 12.51 22.08 6.39
C VAL A 62 11.01 22.33 6.55
N SER A 63 10.30 21.47 7.28
CA SER A 63 8.86 21.62 7.50
C SER A 63 8.52 22.89 8.28
N VAL A 64 9.32 23.23 9.30
CA VAL A 64 9.19 24.50 10.04
C VAL A 64 9.46 25.69 9.12
N MET A 65 10.47 25.63 8.24
CA MET A 65 10.73 26.69 7.27
C MET A 65 9.57 26.88 6.28
N GLU A 66 8.92 25.80 5.83
CA GLU A 66 7.73 25.87 4.97
C GLU A 66 6.55 26.56 5.67
N VAL A 67 6.29 26.21 6.93
CA VAL A 67 5.25 26.85 7.74
C VAL A 67 5.54 28.34 7.94
N ILE A 68 6.77 28.69 8.31
CA ILE A 68 7.18 30.08 8.53
C ILE A 68 7.06 30.88 7.23
N ALA A 69 7.60 30.37 6.11
CA ALA A 69 7.55 31.07 4.83
C ALA A 69 6.10 31.32 4.37
N GLY A 70 5.23 30.33 4.52
CA GLY A 70 3.80 30.46 4.19
C GLY A 70 3.06 31.43 5.12
N ALA A 71 3.31 31.37 6.43
CA ALA A 71 2.66 32.25 7.40
C ALA A 71 3.09 33.71 7.27
N VAL A 72 4.39 33.96 7.06
CA VAL A 72 4.97 35.32 6.91
C VAL A 72 4.42 36.04 5.66
N TRP A 73 3.95 35.30 4.65
CA TRP A 73 3.31 35.89 3.48
C TRP A 73 2.03 36.69 3.81
N PHE A 74 1.31 36.32 4.88
CA PHE A 74 0.11 37.05 5.27
C PHE A 74 0.40 38.43 5.88
N ASP A 75 1.63 38.67 6.36
CA ASP A 75 2.08 40.00 6.76
C ASP A 75 2.40 40.86 5.51
N PRO A 76 1.62 41.92 5.23
CA PRO A 76 1.82 42.78 4.07
C PRO A 76 3.22 43.39 3.97
N ARG A 77 3.91 43.59 5.12
CA ARG A 77 5.24 44.20 5.19
C ARG A 77 6.36 43.24 4.78
N ARG A 78 6.13 41.93 4.88
CA ARG A 78 7.16 40.89 4.69
C ARG A 78 6.92 39.99 3.48
N ARG A 79 5.92 40.29 2.64
CA ARG A 79 5.54 39.48 1.47
C ARG A 79 6.68 39.18 0.51
N LEU A 80 7.53 40.17 0.20
CA LEU A 80 8.67 39.95 -0.69
C LEU A 80 9.67 38.94 -0.08
N LEU A 81 9.91 39.03 1.23
CA LEU A 81 10.83 38.15 1.95
C LEU A 81 10.28 36.72 2.02
N ALA A 82 8.97 36.58 2.25
CA ALA A 82 8.29 35.28 2.17
C ALA A 82 8.37 34.68 0.75
N GLU A 83 8.13 35.48 -0.29
CA GLU A 83 8.23 35.01 -1.68
C GLU A 83 9.65 34.56 -2.04
N LEU A 84 10.69 35.28 -1.59
CA LEU A 84 12.08 34.85 -1.76
C LEU A 84 12.40 33.55 -1.01
N ALA A 85 11.92 33.40 0.22
CA ALA A 85 12.11 32.16 0.99
C ALA A 85 11.44 30.96 0.32
N MET A 86 10.21 31.12 -0.19
CA MET A 86 9.51 30.08 -0.95
C MET A 86 10.23 29.72 -2.25
N ILE A 87 10.82 30.69 -2.96
CA ILE A 87 11.64 30.43 -4.16
C ILE A 87 12.85 29.56 -3.81
N VAL A 88 13.55 29.86 -2.72
CA VAL A 88 14.71 29.06 -2.27
C VAL A 88 14.30 27.64 -1.90
N LEU A 89 13.23 27.48 -1.12
CA LEU A 89 12.74 26.17 -0.69
C LEU A 89 12.30 25.30 -1.88
N LEU A 90 11.45 25.84 -2.76
CA LEU A 90 10.97 25.13 -3.95
C LEU A 90 12.10 24.85 -4.93
N GLY A 91 13.03 25.79 -5.12
CA GLY A 91 14.21 25.60 -5.97
C GLY A 91 15.14 24.50 -5.46
N ALA A 92 15.42 24.47 -4.15
CA ALA A 92 16.22 23.43 -3.53
C ALA A 92 15.55 22.05 -3.66
N PHE A 93 14.23 21.97 -3.43
CA PHE A 93 13.47 20.73 -3.59
C PHE A 93 13.52 20.19 -5.03
N ILE A 94 13.30 21.05 -6.03
CA ILE A 94 13.40 20.68 -7.45
C ILE A 94 14.82 20.24 -7.80
N ALA A 95 15.85 20.94 -7.31
CA ALA A 95 17.24 20.59 -7.57
C ALA A 95 17.58 19.19 -7.02
N VAL A 96 17.16 18.89 -5.79
CA VAL A 96 17.35 17.56 -5.19
C VAL A 96 16.63 16.48 -6.01
N LEU A 97 15.37 16.69 -6.40
CA LEU A 97 14.62 15.75 -7.25
C LEU A 97 15.24 15.57 -8.64
N ALA A 98 15.75 16.64 -9.25
CA ALA A 98 16.39 16.58 -10.56
C ALA A 98 17.70 15.77 -10.51
N VAL A 99 18.54 16.00 -9.50
CA VAL A 99 19.76 15.21 -9.26
C VAL A 99 19.40 13.75 -8.99
N GLN A 100 18.31 13.51 -8.27
CA GLN A 100 17.81 12.18 -7.99
C GLN A 100 17.40 11.45 -9.29
N LEU A 101 16.63 12.09 -10.17
CA LEU A 101 16.21 11.51 -11.45
C LEU A 101 17.40 11.23 -12.39
N THR A 102 18.40 12.11 -12.44
CA THR A 102 19.54 11.96 -13.35
C THR A 102 20.57 10.94 -12.89
N SER A 103 20.65 10.68 -11.58
CA SER A 103 21.54 9.66 -11.00
C SER A 103 20.89 8.28 -10.83
N SER A 104 19.55 8.20 -10.91
CA SER A 104 18.81 6.95 -10.87
C SER A 104 18.89 6.23 -12.22
N ASN A 105 19.64 5.12 -12.31
CA ASN A 105 19.65 4.30 -13.51
C ASN A 105 18.53 3.25 -13.47
N PRO A 106 17.88 2.94 -14.61
CA PRO A 106 16.92 1.85 -14.66
C PRO A 106 17.61 0.53 -14.29
N PRO A 107 16.93 -0.36 -13.55
CA PRO A 107 17.49 -1.65 -13.18
C PRO A 107 17.85 -2.43 -14.45
N ARG A 108 19.11 -2.87 -14.56
CA ARG A 108 19.61 -3.60 -15.74
C ARG A 108 19.06 -5.03 -15.87
N CYS A 109 18.38 -5.53 -14.85
CA CYS A 109 17.72 -6.83 -14.86
C CYS A 109 16.31 -6.72 -15.47
N GLY A 110 15.90 -7.69 -16.31
CA GLY A 110 14.56 -7.80 -16.91
C GLY A 110 13.42 -8.09 -15.92
N CYS A 111 13.57 -7.69 -14.65
CA CYS A 111 12.60 -7.91 -13.59
C CYS A 111 11.48 -6.86 -13.69
N PHE A 112 10.36 -7.24 -14.30
CA PHE A 112 9.19 -6.39 -14.54
C PHE A 112 8.74 -5.60 -13.28
N GLY A 113 8.82 -6.20 -12.09
CA GLY A 113 8.44 -5.52 -10.84
C GLY A 113 9.37 -4.38 -10.40
N LEU A 114 10.68 -4.49 -10.65
CA LEU A 114 11.65 -3.42 -10.35
C LEU A 114 11.55 -2.30 -11.38
N LEU A 115 11.34 -2.65 -12.65
CA LEU A 115 11.06 -1.69 -13.70
C LEU A 115 9.76 -0.94 -13.41
N GLN A 116 8.70 -1.62 -12.98
CA GLN A 116 7.43 -0.98 -12.63
C GLN A 116 7.55 -0.03 -11.43
N ARG A 117 8.41 -0.34 -10.45
CA ARG A 117 8.74 0.58 -9.33
C ARG A 117 9.56 1.77 -9.77
N TYR A 118 10.57 1.56 -10.59
CA TYR A 118 11.37 2.62 -11.17
C TYR A 118 10.49 3.56 -12.01
N LEU A 119 9.60 3.00 -12.83
CA LEU A 119 8.63 3.77 -13.62
C LEU A 119 7.59 4.48 -12.75
N ALA A 120 7.11 3.87 -11.67
CA ALA A 120 6.20 4.51 -10.73
C ALA A 120 6.90 5.67 -9.99
N PHE A 121 8.12 5.46 -9.51
CA PHE A 121 8.95 6.51 -8.91
C PHE A 121 9.23 7.64 -9.90
N GLN A 122 9.57 7.32 -11.15
CA GLN A 122 9.82 8.30 -12.20
C GLN A 122 8.55 9.09 -12.52
N ALA A 123 7.39 8.43 -12.63
CA ALA A 123 6.11 9.10 -12.85
C ALA A 123 5.68 10.00 -11.68
N ASP A 124 5.87 9.54 -10.44
CA ASP A 124 5.58 10.33 -9.24
C ASP A 124 6.52 11.55 -9.14
N ALA A 125 7.81 11.37 -9.43
CA ALA A 125 8.81 12.44 -9.45
C ALA A 125 8.54 13.47 -10.56
N ASP A 126 8.19 13.06 -11.77
CA ASP A 126 7.83 13.96 -12.87
C ASP A 126 6.61 14.83 -12.48
N SER A 127 5.61 14.22 -11.84
CA SER A 127 4.43 14.94 -11.34
C SER A 127 4.76 15.93 -10.21
N ALA A 128 5.73 15.61 -9.35
CA ALA A 128 6.16 16.45 -8.24
C ALA A 128 6.99 17.65 -8.72
N ILE A 129 7.89 17.43 -9.69
CA ILE A 129 8.68 18.49 -10.34
C ILE A 129 7.75 19.45 -11.09
N GLY A 130 6.80 18.94 -11.87
CA GLY A 130 5.86 19.79 -12.61
C GLY A 130 5.06 20.73 -11.69
N ARG A 131 4.51 20.20 -10.59
CA ARG A 131 3.77 20.99 -9.59
C ARG A 131 4.66 22.05 -8.92
N SER A 132 5.85 21.64 -8.48
CA SER A 132 6.79 22.54 -7.78
C SER A 132 7.32 23.64 -8.72
N ALA A 133 7.56 23.32 -9.99
CA ALA A 133 7.98 24.28 -11.01
C ALA A 133 6.88 25.32 -11.31
N CYS A 134 5.61 24.91 -11.38
CA CYS A 134 4.49 25.84 -11.51
C CYS A 134 4.39 26.78 -10.30
N MET A 135 4.50 26.26 -9.08
CA MET A 135 4.50 27.08 -7.86
C MET A 135 5.67 28.06 -7.84
N LEU A 136 6.88 27.59 -8.20
CA LEU A 136 8.08 28.41 -8.30
C LEU A 136 7.91 29.54 -9.31
N ALA A 137 7.33 29.27 -10.49
CA ALA A 137 7.06 30.28 -11.50
C ALA A 137 6.07 31.33 -11.00
N VAL A 138 4.98 30.93 -10.33
CA VAL A 138 3.99 31.86 -9.76
C VAL A 138 4.61 32.78 -8.73
N VAL A 139 5.39 32.24 -7.79
CA VAL A 139 6.04 33.01 -6.74
C VAL A 139 7.13 33.93 -7.31
N SER A 140 7.90 33.46 -8.29
CA SER A 140 8.94 34.26 -8.97
C SER A 140 8.35 35.45 -9.72
N LEU A 141 7.24 35.26 -10.43
CA LEU A 141 6.52 36.33 -11.11
C LEU A 141 5.88 37.32 -10.10
N ALA A 142 5.39 36.82 -8.96
CA ALA A 142 4.85 37.67 -7.91
C ALA A 142 5.93 38.55 -7.27
N ALA A 143 7.08 37.95 -6.94
CA ALA A 143 8.23 38.66 -6.41
C ALA A 143 8.71 39.73 -7.40
N TRP A 144 8.84 39.39 -8.68
CA TRP A 144 9.22 40.34 -9.74
C TRP A 144 8.23 41.49 -9.86
N SER A 145 6.93 41.23 -9.77
CA SER A 145 5.89 42.27 -9.84
C SER A 145 5.89 43.25 -8.65
N ARG A 146 6.51 42.87 -7.53
CA ARG A 146 6.65 43.70 -6.32
C ARG A 146 7.95 44.49 -6.30
N MET A 147 8.92 44.13 -7.14
CA MET A 147 10.14 44.91 -7.25
C MET A 147 9.80 46.32 -7.75
N PRO A 148 10.33 47.37 -7.12
CA PRO A 148 10.03 48.74 -7.52
C PRO A 148 10.50 48.98 -8.96
N SER A 149 9.53 49.14 -9.86
CA SER A 149 9.80 49.62 -11.22
C SER A 149 10.25 51.07 -11.14
N ARG A 150 11.51 51.35 -11.50
CA ARG A 150 11.97 52.71 -11.81
C ARG A 150 11.39 53.09 -13.18
N ASN A 151 10.18 53.66 -13.26
CA ASN A 151 9.87 54.63 -14.31
C ASN A 151 8.65 55.53 -14.02
N PRO A 152 8.65 56.80 -14.48
CA PRO A 152 7.69 57.84 -14.11
C PRO A 152 6.31 57.69 -14.73
N GLN A 153 5.34 58.31 -14.05
CA GLN A 153 3.91 58.28 -14.32
C GLN A 153 3.51 59.13 -15.54
N THR A 154 2.59 58.62 -16.36
CA THR A 154 1.70 59.45 -17.20
C THR A 154 0.24 58.98 -17.12
N THR A 155 -0.63 59.95 -16.92
CA THR A 155 -2.11 59.96 -16.95
C THR A 155 -2.60 59.76 -18.41
N SER A 156 -3.79 59.28 -18.80
CA SER A 156 -5.15 59.52 -18.31
C SER A 156 -6.21 58.71 -19.14
N HIS A 157 -7.46 58.69 -18.64
CA HIS A 157 -8.81 58.56 -19.25
C HIS A 157 -9.29 57.45 -20.24
N GLY A 158 -10.34 56.71 -19.79
CA GLY A 158 -11.69 56.60 -20.41
C GLY A 158 -11.93 55.62 -21.58
N VAL A 159 -12.67 54.51 -21.37
CA VAL A 159 -13.26 53.67 -22.45
C VAL A 159 -14.61 53.03 -22.02
N PRO A 160 -15.58 52.79 -22.95
CA PRO A 160 -16.96 52.38 -22.66
C PRO A 160 -17.15 50.86 -22.46
N HIS A 161 -18.34 50.50 -21.97
CA HIS A 161 -18.80 49.12 -21.74
C HIS A 161 -18.92 48.29 -23.03
N SER A 162 -18.03 47.30 -23.17
CA SER A 162 -18.12 46.22 -24.16
C SER A 162 -18.55 44.92 -23.48
N ARG A 163 -19.42 44.15 -24.15
CA ARG A 163 -20.00 42.89 -23.65
C ARG A 163 -18.88 41.87 -23.35
N ARG A 164 -18.97 41.23 -22.19
CA ARG A 164 -18.00 40.28 -21.63
C ARG A 164 -17.83 39.06 -22.54
N ALA A 165 -16.77 39.02 -23.33
CA ALA A 165 -16.26 37.78 -23.92
C ALA A 165 -15.37 37.08 -22.87
N PHE A 166 -15.50 35.75 -22.78
CA PHE A 166 -14.73 34.92 -21.85
C PHE A 166 -13.24 35.16 -22.06
N THR A 167 -12.54 35.57 -21.00
CA THR A 167 -11.12 35.90 -21.09
C THR A 167 -10.29 34.63 -20.99
N LEU A 168 -9.14 34.57 -21.68
CA LEU A 168 -8.14 33.50 -21.52
C LEU A 168 -7.78 33.30 -20.04
N VAL A 169 -7.80 34.39 -19.26
CA VAL A 169 -7.56 34.41 -17.82
C VAL A 169 -8.63 33.66 -17.03
N GLU A 170 -9.92 33.81 -17.35
CA GLU A 170 -11.00 33.06 -16.69
C GLU A 170 -10.83 31.55 -16.92
N VAL A 171 -10.51 31.14 -18.14
CA VAL A 171 -10.28 29.72 -18.45
C VAL A 171 -9.03 29.19 -17.73
N LEU A 172 -7.92 29.93 -17.72
CA LEU A 172 -6.71 29.55 -16.99
C LEU A 172 -6.92 29.48 -15.48
N ALA A 173 -7.67 30.41 -14.89
CA ALA A 173 -7.99 30.39 -13.47
C ALA A 173 -8.85 29.19 -13.09
N VAL A 174 -9.80 28.79 -13.95
CA VAL A 174 -10.62 27.58 -13.76
C VAL A 174 -9.76 26.33 -13.82
N ILE A 175 -8.88 26.19 -14.83
CA ILE A 175 -8.00 25.01 -14.93
C ILE A 175 -7.03 24.96 -13.75
N ALA A 176 -6.48 26.10 -13.31
CA ALA A 176 -5.64 26.17 -12.12
C ALA A 176 -6.40 25.73 -10.85
N LEU A 177 -7.65 26.17 -10.69
CA LEU A 177 -8.49 25.77 -9.57
C LEU A 177 -8.82 24.27 -9.61
N VAL A 178 -9.21 23.74 -10.77
CA VAL A 178 -9.46 22.29 -10.95
C VAL A 178 -8.19 21.49 -10.66
N GLY A 179 -7.02 21.97 -11.08
CA GLY A 179 -5.73 21.34 -10.79
C GLY A 179 -5.43 21.26 -9.29
N VAL A 180 -5.70 22.34 -8.54
CA VAL A 180 -5.56 22.36 -7.07
C VAL A 180 -6.54 21.38 -6.41
N LEU A 181 -7.80 21.38 -6.84
CA LEU A 181 -8.81 20.46 -6.32
C LEU A 181 -8.43 19.00 -6.57
N LEU A 182 -7.98 18.66 -7.79
CA LEU A 182 -7.51 17.31 -8.12
C LEU A 182 -6.28 16.92 -7.30
N ALA A 183 -5.34 17.85 -7.09
CA ALA A 183 -4.14 17.59 -6.29
C ALA A 183 -4.47 17.22 -4.83
N LEU A 184 -5.51 17.82 -4.25
CA LEU A 184 -6.00 17.48 -2.92
C LEU A 184 -6.87 16.21 -2.92
N LEU A 185 -7.60 15.95 -4.00
CA LEU A 185 -8.55 14.84 -4.08
C LEU A 185 -7.86 13.48 -4.32
N VAL A 186 -6.79 13.42 -5.12
CA VAL A 186 -6.10 12.17 -5.46
C VAL A 186 -5.58 11.40 -4.23
N PRO A 187 -4.84 12.00 -3.28
CA PRO A 187 -4.38 11.28 -2.09
C PRO A 187 -5.54 10.82 -1.21
N ALA A 188 -6.56 11.67 -1.00
CA ALA A 188 -7.75 11.31 -0.25
C ALA A 188 -8.51 10.12 -0.88
N LEU A 189 -8.63 10.11 -2.21
CA LEU A 189 -9.24 9.01 -2.96
C LEU A 189 -8.42 7.72 -2.87
N SER A 190 -7.09 7.82 -2.82
CA SER A 190 -6.21 6.66 -2.61
C SER A 190 -6.47 5.99 -1.26
N HIS A 191 -6.53 6.78 -0.18
CA HIS A 191 -6.86 6.29 1.16
C HIS A 191 -8.27 5.69 1.23
N ALA A 192 -9.26 6.38 0.65
CA ALA A 192 -10.64 5.89 0.62
C ALA A 192 -10.76 4.55 -0.13
N ARG A 193 -10.06 4.41 -1.27
CA ARG A 193 -9.99 3.14 -2.02
C ARG A 193 -9.31 2.04 -1.21
N ALA A 194 -8.22 2.32 -0.50
CA ALA A 194 -7.55 1.35 0.34
C ALA A 194 -8.47 0.85 1.48
N ALA A 195 -9.17 1.77 2.16
CA ALA A 195 -10.12 1.43 3.22
C ALA A 195 -11.32 0.60 2.69
N ALA A 196 -11.83 0.97 1.51
CA ALA A 196 -12.91 0.22 0.85
C ALA A 196 -12.48 -1.22 0.51
N LYS A 197 -11.28 -1.39 -0.05
CA LYS A 197 -10.75 -2.72 -0.37
C LYS A 197 -10.51 -3.56 0.89
N ALA A 198 -9.97 -2.98 1.95
CA ALA A 198 -9.83 -3.66 3.25
C ALA A 198 -11.18 -4.14 3.81
N THR A 199 -12.23 -3.31 3.68
CA THR A 199 -13.60 -3.66 4.09
C THR A 199 -14.17 -4.81 3.26
N ILE A 200 -13.96 -4.80 1.94
CA ILE A 200 -14.36 -5.89 1.06
C ILE A 200 -13.62 -7.18 1.42
N THR A 201 -12.31 -7.12 1.63
CA THR A 201 -11.48 -8.26 2.06
C THR A 201 -11.99 -8.85 3.37
N ALA A 202 -12.31 -8.01 4.37
CA ALA A 202 -12.87 -8.46 5.64
C ALA A 202 -14.25 -9.11 5.49
N SER A 203 -15.11 -8.56 4.62
CA SER A 203 -16.43 -9.14 4.33
C SER A 203 -16.30 -10.51 3.66
N ARG A 204 -15.43 -10.62 2.64
CA ARG A 204 -15.14 -11.88 1.95
C ARG A 204 -14.58 -12.94 2.91
N LEU A 205 -13.63 -12.58 3.77
CA LEU A 205 -13.09 -13.49 4.79
C LEU A 205 -14.21 -14.05 5.70
N ARG A 206 -15.08 -13.20 6.22
CA ARG A 206 -16.21 -13.63 7.07
C ARG A 206 -17.19 -14.54 6.32
N GLN A 207 -17.47 -14.25 5.05
CA GLN A 207 -18.32 -15.11 4.22
C GLN A 207 -17.72 -16.51 4.05
N ASN A 208 -16.43 -16.59 3.72
CA ASN A 208 -15.74 -17.88 3.59
C ASN A 208 -15.65 -18.61 4.93
N GLY A 209 -15.36 -17.92 6.03
CA GLY A 209 -15.36 -18.52 7.37
C GLY A 209 -16.72 -19.07 7.78
N SER A 210 -17.81 -18.38 7.41
CA SER A 210 -19.17 -18.90 7.60
C SER A 210 -19.42 -20.18 6.80
N ILE A 211 -18.90 -20.26 5.58
CA ILE A 211 -19.01 -21.46 4.74
C ILE A 211 -18.22 -22.63 5.32
N PHE A 212 -17.07 -22.37 5.96
CA PHE A 212 -16.33 -23.41 6.68
C PHE A 212 -17.11 -23.97 7.87
N LEU A 213 -17.86 -23.12 8.58
CA LEU A 213 -18.75 -23.57 9.65
C LEU A 213 -19.94 -24.37 9.12
N ILE A 214 -20.53 -23.96 7.99
CA ILE A 214 -21.58 -24.72 7.31
C ILE A 214 -21.05 -26.09 6.89
N TYR A 215 -19.89 -26.13 6.25
CA TYR A 215 -19.20 -27.38 5.89
C TYR A 215 -19.02 -28.27 7.11
N ALA A 216 -18.53 -27.72 8.24
CA ALA A 216 -18.37 -28.51 9.46
C ALA A 216 -19.70 -29.07 9.95
N GLY A 217 -20.81 -28.32 9.85
CA GLY A 217 -22.15 -28.82 10.14
C GLY A 217 -22.53 -30.04 9.28
N ASP A 218 -22.27 -29.99 7.98
CA ASP A 218 -22.58 -31.07 7.04
C ASP A 218 -21.64 -32.28 7.19
N HIS A 219 -20.40 -32.04 7.62
CA HIS A 219 -19.31 -33.02 7.68
C HIS A 219 -18.97 -33.44 9.13
N ARG A 220 -19.99 -33.65 9.99
CA ARG A 220 -19.84 -34.21 11.36
C ARG A 220 -18.85 -33.43 12.24
N GLY A 221 -18.79 -32.13 12.07
CA GLY A 221 -17.91 -31.23 12.81
C GLY A 221 -16.48 -31.19 12.31
N TYR A 222 -16.15 -31.75 11.14
CA TYR A 222 -14.80 -31.66 10.56
C TYR A 222 -14.63 -30.40 9.72
N TRP A 223 -13.46 -29.77 9.83
CA TRP A 223 -13.06 -28.73 8.88
C TRP A 223 -12.79 -29.31 7.49
N PRO A 224 -12.82 -28.49 6.42
CA PRO A 224 -12.53 -28.94 5.06
C PRO A 224 -11.21 -29.72 4.97
N CYS A 225 -11.31 -30.97 4.51
CA CYS A 225 -10.18 -31.84 4.19
C CYS A 225 -10.52 -32.60 2.90
N PRO A 226 -10.34 -31.96 1.72
CA PRO A 226 -10.95 -32.43 0.48
C PRO A 226 -10.23 -33.59 -0.20
N ILE A 227 -9.11 -34.03 0.36
CA ILE A 227 -8.27 -35.09 -0.19
C ILE A 227 -8.11 -36.23 0.80
N ASP A 228 -8.03 -37.45 0.30
CA ASP A 228 -7.74 -38.63 1.11
C ASP A 228 -6.30 -38.57 1.63
N PRO A 229 -6.06 -38.53 2.95
CA PRO A 229 -4.72 -38.50 3.53
C PRO A 229 -3.84 -39.71 3.16
N ARG A 230 -4.44 -40.83 2.74
CA ARG A 230 -3.74 -42.07 2.38
C ARG A 230 -3.34 -42.14 0.90
N GLY A 231 -3.70 -41.13 0.11
CA GLY A 231 -3.37 -41.08 -1.32
C GLY A 231 -1.87 -40.93 -1.60
N GLU A 232 -1.39 -41.56 -2.67
CA GLU A 232 -0.05 -41.33 -3.23
C GLU A 232 -0.04 -40.19 -4.26
N VAL A 233 -1.18 -39.98 -4.93
CA VAL A 233 -1.45 -38.84 -5.80
C VAL A 233 -2.80 -38.28 -5.39
N TYR A 234 -2.81 -37.01 -5.01
CA TYR A 234 -4.02 -36.33 -4.58
C TYR A 234 -4.64 -35.62 -5.78
N GLN A 235 -5.92 -35.87 -6.01
CA GLN A 235 -6.68 -35.33 -7.13
C GLN A 235 -8.01 -34.75 -6.65
N PHE A 236 -8.39 -33.60 -7.19
CA PHE A 236 -9.75 -33.09 -7.11
C PHE A 236 -10.16 -32.54 -8.49
N SER A 237 -11.47 -32.52 -8.74
CA SER A 237 -12.04 -32.07 -10.01
C SER A 237 -13.17 -31.08 -9.77
N VAL A 238 -13.29 -30.10 -10.67
CA VAL A 238 -14.43 -29.17 -10.74
C VAL A 238 -15.14 -29.44 -12.07
N PRO A 239 -16.18 -30.30 -12.10
CA PRO A 239 -16.84 -30.71 -13.33
C PRO A 239 -17.42 -29.55 -14.14
N GLU A 240 -17.88 -28.49 -13.48
CA GLU A 240 -18.53 -27.33 -14.09
C GLU A 240 -17.62 -26.56 -15.07
N ILE A 241 -16.30 -26.69 -14.91
CA ILE A 241 -15.29 -26.04 -15.76
C ILE A 241 -14.32 -27.05 -16.40
N ASP A 242 -14.67 -28.35 -16.37
CA ASP A 242 -13.82 -29.45 -16.86
C ASP A 242 -12.37 -29.37 -16.34
N PHE A 243 -12.22 -29.03 -15.06
CA PHE A 243 -10.91 -28.81 -14.44
C PHE A 243 -10.54 -29.99 -13.53
N VAL A 244 -9.32 -30.49 -13.68
CA VAL A 244 -8.74 -31.52 -12.80
C VAL A 244 -7.36 -31.05 -12.34
N HIS A 245 -7.15 -31.04 -11.03
CA HIS A 245 -5.84 -30.81 -10.45
C HIS A 245 -5.28 -32.11 -9.88
N ARG A 246 -4.00 -32.37 -10.14
CA ARG A 246 -3.24 -33.48 -9.55
C ARG A 246 -1.97 -32.94 -8.94
N SER A 247 -1.70 -33.31 -7.69
CA SER A 247 -0.44 -33.01 -7.04
C SER A 247 0.00 -34.16 -6.13
N ARG A 248 1.30 -34.23 -5.88
CA ARG A 248 1.94 -35.18 -4.97
C ARG A 248 2.12 -34.61 -3.57
N THR A 249 1.75 -33.35 -3.34
CA THR A 249 1.85 -32.68 -2.04
C THR A 249 0.51 -32.63 -1.32
N TYR A 250 0.48 -33.17 -0.11
CA TYR A 250 -0.73 -33.22 0.70
C TYR A 250 -1.15 -31.81 1.18
N PHE A 251 -0.22 -31.08 1.80
CA PHE A 251 -0.52 -29.79 2.42
C PHE A 251 -0.82 -28.69 1.39
N SER A 252 0.00 -28.53 0.35
CA SER A 252 -0.18 -27.44 -0.63
C SER A 252 -1.53 -27.52 -1.34
N ILE A 253 -2.03 -28.72 -1.61
CA ILE A 253 -3.35 -28.92 -2.23
C ILE A 253 -4.45 -28.40 -1.31
N SER A 254 -4.41 -28.80 -0.05
CA SER A 254 -5.46 -28.47 0.89
C SER A 254 -5.39 -26.99 1.32
N SER A 255 -4.19 -26.42 1.47
CA SER A 255 -4.01 -25.03 1.91
C SER A 255 -4.33 -23.99 0.83
N TYR A 256 -4.08 -24.29 -0.45
CA TYR A 256 -4.25 -23.34 -1.57
C TYR A 256 -5.39 -23.67 -2.54
N TYR A 257 -5.92 -24.89 -2.51
CA TYR A 257 -6.96 -25.32 -3.46
C TYR A 257 -8.25 -25.79 -2.79
N TRP A 258 -8.44 -25.48 -1.50
CA TRP A 258 -9.72 -25.69 -0.81
C TRP A 258 -10.88 -25.00 -1.55
N THR A 259 -10.64 -23.88 -2.22
CA THR A 259 -11.65 -23.15 -3.01
C THR A 259 -12.21 -23.99 -4.15
N LEU A 260 -11.35 -24.76 -4.82
CA LEU A 260 -11.74 -25.64 -5.91
C LEU A 260 -12.49 -26.86 -5.39
N ALA A 261 -12.05 -27.41 -4.26
CA ALA A 261 -12.75 -28.52 -3.64
C ALA A 261 -14.16 -28.17 -3.15
N LEU A 262 -14.36 -26.93 -2.68
CA LEU A 262 -15.68 -26.46 -2.23
C LEU A 262 -16.52 -25.84 -3.34
N ALA A 263 -15.96 -25.59 -4.53
CA ALA A 263 -16.60 -24.83 -5.60
C ALA A 263 -17.97 -25.40 -6.00
N SER A 264 -18.03 -26.70 -6.30
CA SER A 264 -19.27 -27.36 -6.76
C SER A 264 -20.34 -27.41 -5.67
N SER A 265 -19.96 -27.77 -4.44
CA SER A 265 -20.91 -28.02 -3.35
C SER A 265 -21.40 -26.77 -2.63
N TYR A 266 -20.53 -25.76 -2.45
CA TYR A 266 -20.83 -24.60 -1.60
C TYR A 266 -20.86 -23.27 -2.35
N TYR A 267 -20.39 -23.22 -3.60
CA TYR A 267 -20.26 -21.98 -4.38
C TYR A 267 -20.84 -22.07 -5.79
N GLY A 268 -21.68 -23.08 -6.07
CA GLY A 268 -22.39 -23.23 -7.33
C GLY A 268 -21.47 -23.36 -8.55
N GLY A 269 -20.35 -24.07 -8.40
CA GLY A 269 -19.37 -24.32 -9.46
C GLY A 269 -18.38 -23.18 -9.73
N LYS A 270 -18.41 -22.10 -8.94
CA LYS A 270 -17.55 -20.92 -9.16
C LYS A 270 -16.12 -21.07 -8.63
N ALA A 271 -15.31 -21.86 -9.33
CA ALA A 271 -13.92 -22.16 -8.96
C ALA A 271 -12.98 -20.95 -8.79
N PHE A 272 -13.20 -19.84 -9.51
CA PHE A 272 -12.24 -18.72 -9.62
C PHE A 272 -12.82 -17.35 -9.26
N ASP A 273 -13.88 -17.32 -8.45
CA ASP A 273 -14.56 -16.09 -8.04
C ASP A 273 -13.67 -15.15 -7.18
N PRO A 274 -13.75 -13.82 -7.32
CA PRO A 274 -13.05 -12.89 -6.44
C PRO A 274 -13.35 -13.00 -4.95
N VAL A 275 -14.45 -13.66 -4.55
CA VAL A 275 -14.81 -13.86 -3.13
C VAL A 275 -13.75 -14.63 -2.35
N TRP A 276 -12.91 -15.41 -3.02
CA TRP A 276 -11.89 -16.26 -2.42
C TRP A 276 -10.66 -15.52 -1.92
N CYS A 277 -10.46 -14.27 -2.31
CA CYS A 277 -9.21 -13.54 -2.14
C CYS A 277 -9.43 -12.11 -1.64
N ALA A 278 -8.31 -11.49 -1.25
CA ALA A 278 -8.28 -10.06 -0.96
C ALA A 278 -8.75 -9.23 -2.18
N ALA A 279 -9.43 -8.11 -1.93
CA ALA A 279 -9.86 -7.19 -2.97
C ALA A 279 -8.68 -6.54 -3.73
N GLU A 280 -7.50 -6.51 -3.11
CA GLU A 280 -6.24 -6.03 -3.68
C GLU A 280 -5.49 -7.09 -4.50
N ALA A 281 -5.91 -8.36 -4.45
CA ALA A 281 -5.21 -9.43 -5.13
C ALA A 281 -5.36 -9.28 -6.66
N PRO A 282 -4.26 -9.30 -7.43
CA PRO A 282 -4.28 -9.07 -8.88
C PRO A 282 -4.86 -10.27 -9.64
N ILE A 283 -4.75 -11.47 -9.07
CA ILE A 283 -5.20 -12.73 -9.69
C ILE A 283 -5.96 -13.52 -8.62
N PRO A 284 -7.31 -13.49 -8.62
CA PRO A 284 -8.11 -14.06 -7.55
C PRO A 284 -7.89 -15.53 -7.24
N HIS A 285 -7.66 -16.34 -8.28
CA HIS A 285 -7.49 -17.79 -8.15
C HIS A 285 -6.07 -18.22 -7.72
N ARG A 286 -5.11 -17.28 -7.67
CA ARG A 286 -3.72 -17.57 -7.28
C ARG A 286 -3.41 -17.13 -5.86
N TRP A 287 -4.21 -16.21 -5.31
CA TRP A 287 -3.99 -15.55 -4.01
C TRP A 287 -5.22 -15.69 -3.12
N VAL A 288 -5.75 -16.90 -3.05
CA VAL A 288 -6.89 -17.23 -2.19
C VAL A 288 -6.53 -17.04 -0.72
N PHE A 289 -7.54 -16.88 0.14
CA PHE A 289 -7.31 -16.86 1.57
C PHE A 289 -6.63 -18.16 2.01
N GLU A 290 -5.62 -18.00 2.83
CA GLU A 290 -4.81 -19.10 3.29
C GLU A 290 -5.60 -19.90 4.32
N TYR A 291 -5.71 -21.21 4.07
CA TYR A 291 -6.26 -22.17 5.01
C TYR A 291 -5.09 -22.93 5.65
N PRO A 292 -4.85 -22.78 6.96
CA PRO A 292 -3.69 -23.38 7.61
C PRO A 292 -3.70 -24.92 7.60
N CYS A 293 -2.55 -25.52 7.32
CA CYS A 293 -2.39 -26.98 7.29
C CYS A 293 -2.62 -27.67 8.65
N VAL A 294 -2.61 -26.94 9.76
CA VAL A 294 -2.92 -27.49 11.09
C VAL A 294 -4.30 -28.12 11.21
N TYR A 295 -5.24 -27.80 10.32
CA TYR A 295 -6.58 -28.39 10.32
C TYR A 295 -6.67 -29.70 9.53
N ILE A 296 -5.61 -30.09 8.83
CA ILE A 296 -5.55 -31.29 7.97
C ILE A 296 -4.47 -32.28 8.40
N ALA A 297 -3.91 -32.11 9.61
CA ALA A 297 -3.14 -33.16 10.26
C ALA A 297 -3.38 -33.14 11.76
N ARG A 298 -3.21 -34.30 12.39
CA ARG A 298 -3.36 -34.49 13.83
C ARG A 298 -2.44 -33.55 14.62
N PRO A 299 -2.84 -33.05 15.80
CA PRO A 299 -2.03 -32.17 16.66
C PRO A 299 -0.60 -32.67 16.90
N GLU A 300 -0.43 -33.98 17.03
CA GLU A 300 0.84 -34.67 17.28
C GLU A 300 1.82 -34.54 16.12
N TYR A 301 1.33 -34.36 14.90
CA TYR A 301 2.17 -34.12 13.72
C TYR A 301 2.99 -32.83 13.83
N TRP A 302 2.46 -31.83 14.54
CA TRP A 302 3.06 -30.50 14.65
C TRP A 302 4.08 -30.39 15.79
N ALA A 303 4.35 -31.50 16.47
CA ALA A 303 5.43 -31.63 17.45
C ALA A 303 6.50 -32.60 16.90
N PRO A 304 7.76 -32.16 16.74
CA PRO A 304 8.82 -32.98 16.15
C PRO A 304 9.05 -34.30 16.88
N THR A 305 8.90 -34.27 18.19
CA THR A 305 9.09 -35.43 19.07
C THR A 305 8.02 -36.51 18.90
N THR A 306 6.86 -36.16 18.32
CA THR A 306 5.72 -37.06 18.14
C THR A 306 5.34 -37.24 16.68
N ARG A 307 6.12 -36.70 15.74
CA ARG A 307 5.84 -36.76 14.32
C ARG A 307 6.19 -38.13 13.75
N GLU A 308 5.20 -38.79 13.15
CA GLU A 308 5.31 -40.13 12.55
C GLU A 308 5.08 -40.13 11.02
N GLY A 309 4.58 -39.02 10.45
CA GLY A 309 4.43 -38.83 9.00
C GLY A 309 2.99 -38.95 8.51
N LYS A 310 2.77 -39.58 7.34
CA LYS A 310 1.48 -39.66 6.64
C LYS A 310 0.36 -40.29 7.49
N ASN A 311 0.70 -41.16 8.45
CA ASN A 311 -0.27 -41.80 9.35
C ASN A 311 -1.01 -40.80 10.25
N GLN A 312 -0.47 -39.60 10.41
CA GLN A 312 -1.06 -38.51 11.19
C GLN A 312 -1.80 -37.47 10.33
N TYR A 313 -1.89 -37.67 9.00
CA TYR A 313 -2.67 -36.80 8.13
C TYR A 313 -4.17 -37.05 8.31
N GLY A 314 -4.97 -36.00 8.18
CA GLY A 314 -6.42 -36.08 8.27
C GLY A 314 -7.07 -34.82 8.86
N GLY A 315 -8.35 -34.66 8.54
CA GLY A 315 -9.15 -33.53 9.00
C GLY A 315 -9.23 -33.44 10.52
N THR A 316 -9.27 -32.21 11.02
CA THR A 316 -9.48 -31.87 12.42
C THR A 316 -10.93 -31.46 12.65
N ARG A 317 -11.46 -31.76 13.84
CA ARG A 317 -12.81 -31.33 14.21
C ARG A 317 -12.81 -29.93 14.84
N VAL A 318 -13.94 -29.23 14.74
CA VAL A 318 -14.15 -27.91 15.35
C VAL A 318 -13.91 -27.97 16.87
N ASP A 319 -14.38 -29.02 17.55
CA ASP A 319 -14.27 -29.21 19.00
C ASP A 319 -12.86 -29.61 19.48
N GLU A 320 -11.96 -29.99 18.57
CA GLU A 320 -10.55 -30.26 18.88
C GLU A 320 -9.72 -28.95 18.99
N VAL A 321 -10.27 -27.80 18.58
CA VAL A 321 -9.58 -26.51 18.64
C VAL A 321 -9.66 -25.90 20.05
N ARG A 322 -8.53 -25.86 20.77
CA ARG A 322 -8.50 -25.40 22.18
C ARG A 322 -8.57 -23.89 22.38
N TYR A 323 -8.05 -23.11 21.42
CA TYR A 323 -7.97 -21.65 21.52
C TYR A 323 -8.63 -20.98 20.30
N PRO A 324 -9.94 -21.15 20.12
CA PRO A 324 -10.61 -20.81 18.87
C PRO A 324 -10.66 -19.31 18.57
N THR A 325 -10.32 -18.40 19.50
CA THR A 325 -10.16 -16.95 19.25
C THR A 325 -8.71 -16.52 19.00
N LYS A 326 -7.76 -17.42 19.24
CA LYS A 326 -6.31 -17.19 19.12
C LYS A 326 -5.68 -18.13 18.08
N LYS A 327 -6.50 -18.76 17.27
CA LYS A 327 -6.13 -19.70 16.21
C LYS A 327 -6.75 -19.22 14.91
N THR A 328 -5.96 -19.01 13.88
CA THR A 328 -6.42 -18.55 12.57
C THR A 328 -7.07 -19.71 11.84
N LEU A 329 -8.29 -19.53 11.32
CA LEU A 329 -8.96 -20.48 10.41
C LEU A 329 -8.71 -20.10 8.95
N LEU A 330 -8.86 -18.81 8.61
CA LEU A 330 -8.56 -18.27 7.29
C LEU A 330 -7.86 -16.93 7.43
N ALA A 331 -6.81 -16.69 6.64
CA ALA A 331 -6.08 -15.43 6.65
C ALA A 331 -5.88 -14.83 5.26
N SER A 332 -5.85 -13.50 5.19
CA SER A 332 -5.40 -12.77 4.01
C SER A 332 -3.91 -12.50 4.08
N THR A 333 -3.15 -13.29 3.32
CA THR A 333 -1.68 -13.23 3.31
C THR A 333 -1.13 -12.56 2.05
N TRP A 334 -2.00 -11.98 1.22
CA TRP A 334 -1.62 -11.21 0.04
C TRP A 334 -0.66 -10.05 0.36
N HIS A 335 -0.92 -9.28 1.43
CA HIS A 335 -0.06 -8.15 1.81
C HIS A 335 1.32 -8.60 2.27
N VAL A 336 1.37 -9.74 2.96
CA VAL A 336 2.59 -10.44 3.40
C VAL A 336 3.37 -10.91 2.17
N TYR A 337 2.72 -11.60 1.24
CA TYR A 337 3.32 -12.09 0.00
C TYR A 337 3.83 -10.96 -0.91
N ARG A 338 3.05 -9.89 -1.09
CA ARG A 338 3.47 -8.69 -1.83
C ARG A 338 4.75 -8.09 -1.25
N ARG A 339 4.94 -8.16 0.07
CA ARG A 339 6.18 -7.70 0.73
C ARG A 339 7.31 -8.72 0.57
N SER A 340 7.06 -10.01 0.73
CA SER A 340 8.08 -11.06 0.66
C SER A 340 8.70 -11.28 -0.73
N ILE A 341 7.95 -11.13 -1.84
CA ILE A 341 8.53 -11.17 -3.20
C ILE A 341 9.61 -10.10 -3.37
N LEU A 342 9.44 -8.94 -2.73
CA LEU A 342 10.39 -7.84 -2.80
C LEU A 342 11.70 -8.16 -2.06
N CYS A 343 11.62 -9.11 -1.13
CA CYS A 343 12.66 -9.51 -0.20
C CYS A 343 13.46 -10.73 -0.67
N HIS A 344 12.81 -11.71 -1.27
CA HIS A 344 13.44 -12.91 -1.84
C HIS A 344 13.98 -12.65 -3.26
N ASN A 345 14.39 -11.41 -3.53
CA ASN A 345 15.10 -11.09 -4.76
C ASN A 345 16.58 -11.49 -4.57
N PRO A 346 17.13 -12.43 -5.36
CA PRO A 346 18.52 -12.86 -5.26
C PRO A 346 19.53 -11.72 -5.47
N VAL A 347 19.08 -10.55 -5.94
CA VAL A 347 19.89 -9.33 -6.11
C VAL A 347 20.05 -8.54 -4.81
N THR A 348 19.14 -8.68 -3.84
CA THR A 348 19.08 -7.78 -2.66
C THR A 348 19.76 -8.33 -1.41
N HIS A 349 20.09 -9.63 -1.34
CA HIS A 349 20.75 -10.27 -0.18
C HIS A 349 20.14 -9.95 1.21
N ILE A 350 18.85 -9.58 1.28
CA ILE A 350 18.16 -9.30 2.54
C ILE A 350 17.71 -10.64 3.14
N SER A 351 18.49 -11.15 4.09
CA SER A 351 18.33 -12.49 4.69
C SER A 351 17.23 -12.59 5.75
N ARG A 352 16.65 -11.46 6.20
CA ARG A 352 15.42 -11.42 7.01
C ARG A 352 14.65 -10.17 6.64
N CYS A 353 13.45 -10.35 6.10
CA CYS A 353 12.59 -9.20 5.88
C CYS A 353 11.81 -8.87 7.14
N ASP A 354 12.00 -7.64 7.60
CA ASP A 354 11.08 -7.01 8.52
C ASP A 354 9.75 -6.84 7.78
N MET A 355 8.80 -7.72 8.06
CA MET A 355 7.48 -7.74 7.44
C MET A 355 6.65 -6.51 7.82
N GLY A 356 7.17 -5.68 8.72
CA GLY A 356 6.57 -4.43 9.16
C GLY A 356 5.22 -4.65 9.84
N PRO A 357 4.52 -3.56 10.21
CA PRO A 357 3.27 -3.63 10.96
C PRO A 357 2.05 -3.95 10.08
N ALA A 358 2.23 -4.60 8.92
CA ALA A 358 1.11 -4.84 8.02
C ALA A 358 0.03 -5.69 8.72
N PRO A 359 -1.22 -5.20 8.77
CA PRO A 359 -2.30 -5.99 9.32
C PRO A 359 -2.53 -7.25 8.47
N ILE A 360 -2.77 -8.37 9.14
CA ILE A 360 -3.16 -9.66 8.59
C ILE A 360 -4.62 -9.89 9.02
N PRO A 361 -5.60 -9.58 8.14
CA PRO A 361 -6.99 -9.90 8.39
C PRO A 361 -7.18 -11.41 8.45
N ALA A 362 -7.85 -11.89 9.49
CA ALA A 362 -8.09 -13.31 9.69
C ALA A 362 -9.45 -13.58 10.34
N VAL A 363 -10.04 -14.72 10.01
CA VAL A 363 -11.19 -15.29 10.69
C VAL A 363 -10.72 -16.46 11.55
N MET A 364 -11.30 -16.59 12.73
CA MET A 364 -10.96 -17.62 13.70
C MET A 364 -12.03 -18.75 13.70
N PRO A 365 -11.73 -19.93 14.24
CA PRO A 365 -12.66 -21.06 14.37
C PRO A 365 -14.00 -20.78 15.03
N ASP A 366 -14.09 -19.81 15.94
CA ASP A 366 -15.36 -19.39 16.56
C ASP A 366 -16.18 -18.42 15.67
N GLY A 367 -15.68 -18.08 14.47
CA GLY A 367 -16.29 -17.13 13.55
C GLY A 367 -15.92 -15.66 13.82
N SER A 368 -15.13 -15.38 14.85
CA SER A 368 -14.64 -14.03 15.13
C SER A 368 -13.67 -13.57 14.04
N PHE A 369 -13.61 -12.26 13.82
CA PHE A 369 -12.70 -11.63 12.87
C PHE A 369 -11.70 -10.77 13.61
N HIS A 370 -10.42 -10.95 13.30
CA HIS A 370 -9.33 -10.19 13.89
C HIS A 370 -8.42 -9.63 12.81
N THR A 371 -7.82 -8.49 13.12
CA THR A 371 -6.74 -7.91 12.33
C THR A 371 -5.48 -7.99 13.17
N THR A 372 -4.60 -8.95 12.84
CA THR A 372 -3.41 -9.26 13.63
C THR A 372 -2.18 -8.61 13.01
N ARG A 373 -1.23 -8.13 13.80
CA ARG A 373 0.07 -7.69 13.26
C ARG A 373 1.07 -8.83 13.33
N TYR A 374 2.07 -8.82 12.45
CA TYR A 374 3.12 -9.83 12.46
C TYR A 374 3.81 -9.97 13.84
N SER A 375 3.96 -8.86 14.58
CA SER A 375 4.49 -8.85 15.97
C SER A 375 3.66 -9.63 16.97
N ASP A 376 2.35 -9.77 16.71
CA ASP A 376 1.40 -10.40 17.62
C ASP A 376 1.28 -11.92 17.32
N VAL A 377 1.92 -12.38 16.23
CA VAL A 377 1.92 -13.78 15.79
C VAL A 377 3.07 -14.53 16.43
N LEU A 378 2.77 -15.69 17.01
CA LEU A 378 3.77 -16.59 17.54
C LEU A 378 4.60 -17.18 16.39
N PRO A 379 5.94 -17.20 16.47
CA PRO A 379 6.83 -17.57 15.36
C PRO A 379 6.73 -19.03 14.88
N GLY A 380 5.81 -19.83 15.42
CA GLY A 380 5.53 -21.19 14.96
C GLY A 380 6.70 -22.16 15.09
N TYR A 381 6.62 -23.29 14.37
CA TYR A 381 7.70 -24.26 14.24
C TYR A 381 8.51 -24.05 12.95
N HIS A 382 9.84 -24.01 13.03
CA HIS A 382 10.71 -23.87 11.86
C HIS A 382 10.60 -25.12 10.97
N ASN A 383 10.38 -24.94 9.66
CA ASN A 383 10.03 -26.00 8.69
C ASN A 383 8.60 -26.57 8.80
N GLY A 384 7.71 -26.01 9.64
CA GLY A 384 6.26 -26.30 9.67
C GLY A 384 5.90 -27.78 9.57
N ASP A 385 5.70 -28.24 8.34
CA ASP A 385 5.32 -29.58 7.92
C ASP A 385 6.43 -30.67 8.07
N GLY A 386 7.71 -30.32 8.27
CA GLY A 386 8.80 -31.26 8.55
C GLY A 386 9.98 -31.27 7.59
N GLU A 387 10.81 -32.32 7.66
CA GLU A 387 11.99 -32.41 6.78
C GLU A 387 11.55 -32.46 5.32
N ARG A 388 12.28 -31.72 4.46
CA ARG A 388 12.01 -31.47 3.03
C ARG A 388 12.11 -32.71 2.13
N THR A 389 11.65 -33.88 2.57
CA THR A 389 11.88 -35.16 1.89
C THR A 389 11.08 -35.32 0.60
N ASP A 390 10.02 -34.53 0.39
CA ASP A 390 9.18 -34.56 -0.82
C ASP A 390 9.34 -33.32 -1.74
N GLY A 391 10.29 -32.43 -1.43
CA GLY A 391 10.73 -31.33 -2.31
C GLY A 391 9.74 -30.19 -2.54
N PHE A 392 8.51 -30.24 -1.99
CA PHE A 392 7.45 -29.27 -2.27
C PHE A 392 6.57 -28.92 -1.04
N THR A 393 7.02 -29.23 0.17
CA THR A 393 6.46 -28.70 1.41
C THR A 393 6.74 -27.18 1.49
N HIS A 394 5.70 -26.37 1.71
CA HIS A 394 5.61 -24.90 1.58
C HIS A 394 6.93 -24.16 1.22
N PHE A 395 7.00 -23.60 0.00
CA PHE A 395 8.17 -22.86 -0.50
C PHE A 395 8.59 -21.64 0.34
N MET A 396 7.80 -21.22 1.33
CA MET A 396 8.00 -19.95 2.03
C MET A 396 7.54 -19.99 3.49
N ASP A 397 8.40 -19.47 4.37
CA ASP A 397 8.17 -19.22 5.80
C ASP A 397 7.16 -18.07 6.08
N TYR A 398 6.09 -17.93 5.29
CA TYR A 398 5.20 -16.75 5.28
C TYR A 398 3.71 -17.11 5.30
N PRO A 399 2.88 -16.51 6.19
CA PRO A 399 3.13 -16.00 7.54
C PRO A 399 2.87 -17.08 8.63
N PRO A 400 3.41 -16.92 9.86
CA PRO A 400 3.30 -17.92 10.93
C PRO A 400 1.90 -18.12 11.52
N THR A 401 0.87 -17.42 11.01
CA THR A 401 -0.53 -17.64 11.41
C THR A 401 -1.02 -18.97 10.86
N GLY A 402 -0.63 -20.06 11.51
CA GLY A 402 -1.03 -21.39 11.09
C GLY A 402 -0.15 -22.50 11.60
N HIS A 403 1.17 -22.31 11.75
CA HIS A 403 2.12 -23.39 12.06
C HIS A 403 2.54 -23.42 13.53
N THR A 404 1.60 -23.65 14.44
CA THR A 404 1.92 -23.68 15.88
C THR A 404 2.40 -25.03 16.36
N ILE A 405 3.27 -24.99 17.37
CA ILE A 405 3.63 -26.14 18.18
C ILE A 405 2.33 -26.76 18.75
N HIS A 406 2.14 -28.07 18.53
CA HIS A 406 0.91 -28.83 18.84
C HIS A 406 -0.33 -28.54 17.97
N GLY A 407 -0.18 -27.89 16.82
CA GLY A 407 -1.26 -27.76 15.83
C GLY A 407 -2.46 -26.99 16.35
N VAL A 408 -3.67 -27.54 16.22
CA VAL A 408 -4.90 -26.89 16.73
C VAL A 408 -4.99 -26.75 18.25
N HIS A 409 -4.11 -27.43 19.00
CA HIS A 409 -3.99 -27.24 20.45
C HIS A 409 -3.09 -26.05 20.82
N GLY A 410 -2.35 -25.48 19.87
CA GLY A 410 -1.52 -24.29 20.06
C GLY A 410 -2.27 -22.98 19.81
N ARG A 411 -1.63 -21.85 20.14
CA ARG A 411 -2.11 -20.49 19.82
C ARG A 411 -1.25 -19.91 18.71
N ASP A 412 -1.87 -19.26 17.74
CA ASP A 412 -1.18 -18.49 16.69
C ASP A 412 -0.90 -17.05 17.15
N ILE A 413 -1.75 -16.51 18.03
CA ILE A 413 -1.74 -15.09 18.45
C ILE A 413 -1.49 -15.01 19.95
N GLN A 414 -0.59 -14.11 20.38
CA GLN A 414 -0.26 -13.88 21.80
C GLN A 414 -1.43 -13.29 22.61
#